data_AF-A0A2S2P814-F1
#
_entry.id   AF-A0A2S2P814-F1
#
_cell.length_a   1.000
_cell.length_b   1.000
_cell.length_c   1.000
_cell.angle_alpha   90.00
_cell.angle_beta   90.00
_cell.angle_gamma   90.00
#
_symmetry.space_group_name_H-M   'P 1'
#
loop_
_entity.id
_entity.type
_entity.pdbx_description
1 polymer ?
#
loop_
_entity_poly.entity_id
_entity_poly.type
_entity_poly.pdbx_seq_one_letter_code
_entity_poly.pdbx_strand_id
1 'polypeptide(L)'
;LHENIILCLDFYLKFRNKLTYLTKETKTKYYKKEIHKSENNTRHKWQLINDIISRNNNSNNLNELLNNIKANTEPNDRKPAAILADNFNDYFINVATDLVTQLNNNANVNNLSNIYRSNNTIMPNNSPLNKFELITLKDIIIEATSKLKNGASPGIDNISSNLLKKYIEIE
;
A
#
# COMPACT_ATOMS: atom_id res chain seq x y z
N LEU A 1 4.51 46.98 -10.71
CA LEU A 1 3.33 46.16 -10.31
C LEU A 1 3.59 44.66 -10.47
N HIS A 2 4.10 44.21 -11.63
CA HIS A 2 4.30 42.78 -11.95
C HIS A 2 5.30 42.06 -11.02
N GLU A 3 6.40 42.72 -10.63
CA GLU A 3 7.39 42.16 -9.71
C GLU A 3 6.84 41.93 -8.28
N ASN A 4 5.99 42.83 -7.79
CA ASN A 4 5.38 42.69 -6.46
C ASN A 4 4.42 41.49 -6.39
N ILE A 5 3.72 41.19 -7.49
CA ILE A 5 2.83 40.01 -7.57
C ILE A 5 3.66 38.72 -7.56
N ILE A 6 4.78 38.69 -8.28
CA ILE A 6 5.69 37.54 -8.32
C ILE A 6 6.32 37.28 -6.94
N LEU A 7 6.77 38.33 -6.24
CA LEU A 7 7.29 38.25 -4.88
C LEU A 7 6.25 37.72 -3.88
N CYS A 8 5.01 38.22 -3.94
CA CYS A 8 3.93 37.73 -3.09
C CYS A 8 3.60 36.26 -3.35
N LEU A 9 3.59 35.83 -4.61
CA LEU A 9 3.34 34.44 -4.98
C LEU A 9 4.45 33.51 -4.46
N ASP A 10 5.72 33.89 -4.64
CA ASP A 10 6.86 33.12 -4.15
C ASP A 10 6.86 33.02 -2.62
N PHE A 11 6.57 34.12 -1.93
CA PHE A 11 6.40 34.12 -0.47
C PHE A 11 5.27 33.19 -0.02
N TYR A 12 4.11 33.25 -0.67
CA TYR A 12 2.98 32.36 -0.39
C TYR A 12 3.35 30.89 -0.61
N LEU A 13 4.01 30.56 -1.73
CA LEU A 13 4.43 29.19 -2.03
C LEU A 13 5.43 28.67 -1.00
N LYS A 14 6.43 29.47 -0.64
CA LYS A 14 7.39 29.13 0.42
C LYS A 14 6.70 28.88 1.75
N PHE A 15 5.79 29.76 2.14
CA PHE A 15 5.03 29.62 3.38
C PHE A 15 4.11 28.38 3.36
N ARG A 16 3.35 28.18 2.29
CA ARG A 16 2.50 26.99 2.08
C ARG A 16 3.33 25.70 2.15
N ASN A 17 4.48 25.67 1.49
CA ASN A 17 5.37 24.52 1.48
C ASN A 17 5.93 24.26 2.88
N LYS A 18 6.35 25.32 3.58
CA LYS A 18 6.82 25.24 4.97
C LYS A 18 5.72 24.73 5.91
N LEU A 19 4.50 25.23 5.78
CA LEU A 19 3.34 24.80 6.56
C LEU A 19 3.00 23.33 6.28
N THR A 20 3.02 22.93 5.01
CA THR A 20 2.80 21.54 4.59
C THR A 20 3.87 20.63 5.19
N TYR A 21 5.14 21.04 5.13
CA TYR A 21 6.26 20.33 5.74
C TYR A 21 6.07 20.18 7.26
N LEU A 22 5.80 21.28 7.98
CA LEU A 22 5.60 21.27 9.42
C LEU A 22 4.41 20.38 9.83
N THR A 23 3.33 20.41 9.05
CA THR A 23 2.16 19.55 9.27
C THR A 23 2.54 18.07 9.13
N LYS A 24 3.27 17.71 8.07
CA LYS A 24 3.75 16.32 7.86
C LYS A 24 4.71 15.89 8.96
N GLU A 25 5.66 16.73 9.33
CA GLU A 25 6.65 16.46 10.37
C GLU A 25 5.98 16.24 11.73
N THR A 26 5.05 17.12 12.10
CA THR A 26 4.33 17.05 13.39
C THR A 26 3.47 15.79 13.47
N LYS A 27 2.74 15.46 12.39
CA LYS A 27 1.98 14.21 12.30
C LYS A 27 2.88 12.99 12.43
N THR A 28 4.01 12.98 11.73
CA THR A 28 4.98 11.87 11.79
C THR A 28 5.51 11.69 13.22
N LYS A 29 5.88 12.77 13.89
CA LYS A 29 6.34 12.76 15.29
C LYS A 29 5.26 12.22 16.23
N TYR A 30 4.02 12.67 16.07
CA TYR A 30 2.89 12.20 16.86
C TYR A 30 2.67 10.68 16.70
N TYR A 31 2.50 10.20 15.46
CA TYR A 31 2.23 8.79 15.22
C TYR A 31 3.39 7.88 15.63
N LYS A 32 4.65 8.29 15.44
CA LYS A 32 5.81 7.57 15.98
C LYS A 32 5.71 7.40 17.49
N LYS A 33 5.40 8.49 18.22
CA LYS A 33 5.27 8.46 19.68
C LYS A 33 4.15 7.51 20.14
N GLU A 34 2.98 7.55 19.49
CA GLU A 34 1.85 6.70 19.84
C GLU A 34 2.08 5.21 19.49
N ILE A 35 2.79 4.92 18.40
CA ILE A 35 3.20 3.54 18.06
C ILE A 35 4.18 2.98 19.11
N HIS A 36 5.14 3.79 19.58
CA HIS A 36 6.06 3.38 20.64
C HIS A 36 5.33 3.14 21.97
N LYS A 37 4.38 4.02 22.35
CA LYS A 37 3.59 3.82 23.58
C LYS A 37 2.71 2.57 23.55
N SER A 38 2.30 2.14 22.36
CA SER A 38 1.41 1.00 22.17
C SER A 38 2.15 -0.32 21.98
N GLU A 39 3.41 -0.42 22.43
CA GLU A 39 4.31 -1.56 22.19
C GLU A 39 3.65 -2.92 22.49
N ASN A 40 2.92 -3.00 23.60
CA ASN A 40 2.24 -4.21 24.08
C ASN A 40 0.76 -4.32 23.66
N ASN A 41 0.23 -3.38 22.87
CA ASN A 41 -1.17 -3.37 22.43
C ASN A 41 -1.27 -3.37 20.91
N THR A 42 -1.17 -4.57 20.33
CA THR A 42 -1.27 -4.82 18.89
C THR A 42 -2.57 -4.29 18.28
N ARG A 43 -3.70 -4.36 19.00
CA ARG A 43 -4.99 -3.82 18.52
C ARG A 43 -4.92 -2.31 18.34
N HIS A 44 -4.34 -1.60 19.31
CA HIS A 44 -4.20 -0.15 19.25
C HIS A 44 -3.20 0.29 18.16
N LYS A 45 -2.12 -0.47 17.94
CA LYS A 45 -1.21 -0.27 16.79
C LYS A 45 -1.96 -0.36 15.46
N TRP A 46 -2.77 -1.40 15.26
CA TRP A 46 -3.55 -1.54 14.03
C TRP A 46 -4.61 -0.46 13.85
N GLN A 47 -5.23 0.03 14.92
CA GLN A 47 -6.11 1.20 14.86
C GLN A 47 -5.35 2.45 14.39
N LEU A 48 -4.18 2.72 14.97
CA LEU A 48 -3.33 3.85 14.56
C LEU A 48 -2.90 3.74 13.09
N ILE A 49 -2.54 2.55 12.62
CA ILE A 49 -2.21 2.29 11.22
C ILE A 49 -3.42 2.53 10.32
N ASN A 50 -4.58 2.01 10.70
CA ASN A 50 -5.82 2.21 9.94
C ASN A 50 -6.23 3.69 9.89
N ASP A 51 -6.01 4.46 10.95
CA ASP A 51 -6.27 5.91 10.96
C ASP A 51 -5.35 6.69 10.02
N ILE A 52 -4.11 6.21 9.83
CA ILE A 52 -3.16 6.79 8.88
C ILE A 52 -3.58 6.46 7.44
N ILE A 53 -3.98 5.21 7.17
CA ILE A 53 -4.31 4.72 5.82
C ILE A 53 -5.71 5.18 5.38
N SER A 54 -6.72 5.08 6.25
CA SER A 54 -8.14 5.28 5.90
C SER A 54 -8.52 6.74 5.66
N ARG A 55 -7.66 7.70 6.05
CA ARG A 55 -7.94 9.13 5.90
C ARG A 55 -7.94 9.65 4.46
N ASN A 56 -7.40 8.88 3.51
CA ASN A 56 -7.34 9.27 2.10
C ASN A 56 -8.48 8.69 1.25
N ASN A 57 -9.38 7.93 1.85
CA ASN A 57 -10.56 7.44 1.16
C ASN A 57 -11.58 8.58 1.17
N ASN A 58 -11.43 9.54 0.24
CA ASN A 58 -12.61 10.26 -0.24
C ASN A 58 -13.60 9.17 -0.59
N SER A 59 -14.73 9.13 0.12
CA SER A 59 -15.79 8.19 -0.21
C SER A 59 -16.21 8.55 -1.62
N ASN A 60 -15.70 7.82 -2.62
CA ASN A 60 -16.16 7.88 -3.99
C ASN A 60 -17.60 7.39 -3.93
N ASN A 61 -18.50 8.31 -3.63
CA ASN A 61 -19.89 8.01 -3.40
C ASN A 61 -20.41 7.65 -4.78
N LEU A 62 -20.96 6.45 -4.94
CA LEU A 62 -21.55 6.00 -6.19
C LEU A 62 -22.57 7.03 -6.71
N ASN A 63 -23.20 7.79 -5.80
CA ASN A 63 -24.08 8.91 -6.13
C ASN A 63 -23.38 10.06 -6.86
N GLU A 64 -22.11 10.35 -6.58
CA GLU A 64 -21.32 11.38 -7.27
C GLU A 64 -21.02 10.96 -8.71
N LEU A 65 -20.69 9.68 -8.92
CA LEU A 65 -20.52 9.10 -10.25
C LEU A 65 -21.83 9.13 -11.06
N LEU A 66 -22.96 8.77 -10.44
CA LEU A 66 -24.28 8.82 -11.07
C LEU A 66 -24.73 10.24 -11.41
N ASN A 67 -24.40 11.23 -10.57
CA ASN A 67 -24.73 12.63 -10.81
C ASN A 67 -23.90 13.22 -11.96
N ASN A 68 -22.61 12.85 -12.05
CA ASN A 68 -21.75 13.28 -13.15
C ASN A 68 -22.16 12.67 -14.51
N ILE A 69 -22.69 11.45 -14.52
CA ILE A 69 -23.25 10.82 -15.73
C ILE A 69 -24.49 11.59 -16.21
N LYS A 70 -25.40 11.94 -15.30
CA LYS A 70 -26.61 12.71 -15.63
C LYS A 70 -26.34 14.14 -16.10
N ALA A 71 -25.27 14.77 -15.59
CA ALA A 71 -24.92 16.15 -15.95
C ALA A 71 -24.22 16.27 -17.32
N ASN A 72 -23.52 15.22 -17.76
CA ASN A 72 -22.74 15.22 -19.01
C ASN A 72 -23.45 14.53 -20.18
N THR A 73 -24.66 14.02 -19.99
CA THR A 73 -25.49 13.54 -21.10
C THR A 73 -26.56 14.56 -21.42
N GLU A 74 -26.55 15.08 -22.66
CA GLU A 74 -27.77 15.63 -23.27
C GLU A 74 -28.93 14.63 -23.10
N PRO A 75 -30.20 15.08 -23.12
CA PRO A 75 -31.35 14.24 -22.81
C PRO A 75 -31.55 13.19 -23.90
N ASN A 76 -30.72 12.15 -23.86
CA ASN A 76 -30.80 10.96 -24.69
C ASN A 76 -31.52 9.90 -23.85
N ASP A 77 -32.54 9.29 -24.44
CA ASP A 77 -33.43 8.25 -23.88
C ASP A 77 -32.72 6.95 -23.41
N ARG A 78 -31.39 6.96 -23.23
CA ARG A 78 -30.62 5.81 -22.77
C ARG A 78 -30.73 5.67 -21.26
N LYS A 79 -31.17 4.49 -20.82
CA LYS A 79 -31.28 4.15 -19.39
C LYS A 79 -29.91 4.30 -18.70
N PRO A 80 -29.82 4.90 -17.51
CA PRO A 80 -28.57 5.11 -16.78
C PRO A 80 -27.72 3.85 -16.58
N ALA A 81 -28.36 2.68 -16.50
CA ALA A 81 -27.69 1.39 -16.37
C ALA A 81 -26.86 1.00 -17.60
N ALA A 82 -27.31 1.37 -18.82
CA ALA A 82 -26.57 1.09 -20.05
C ALA A 82 -25.29 1.94 -20.14
N ILE A 83 -25.40 3.23 -19.80
CA ILE A 83 -24.25 4.15 -19.77
C ILE A 83 -23.22 3.70 -18.73
N LEU A 84 -23.68 3.21 -17.57
CA LEU A 84 -22.79 2.66 -16.56
C LEU A 84 -22.06 1.40 -17.05
N ALA A 85 -22.78 0.49 -17.72
CA ALA A 85 -22.18 -0.72 -18.29
C ALA A 85 -21.13 -0.40 -19.35
N ASP A 86 -21.40 0.56 -20.24
CA ASP A 86 -20.44 1.03 -21.24
C ASP A 86 -19.19 1.62 -20.59
N ASN A 87 -19.34 2.50 -19.58
CA ASN A 87 -18.21 3.05 -18.85
C ASN A 87 -17.37 1.98 -18.10
N PHE A 88 -18.02 0.95 -17.57
CA PHE A 88 -17.32 -0.19 -16.94
C PHE A 88 -16.54 -0.98 -17.98
N ASN A 89 -17.14 -1.26 -19.13
CA ASN A 89 -16.49 -1.97 -20.22
C ASN A 89 -15.28 -1.18 -20.74
N ASP A 90 -15.45 0.11 -20.96
CA ASP A 90 -14.37 1.00 -21.40
C ASP A 90 -13.22 1.03 -20.38
N TYR A 91 -13.53 1.09 -19.09
CA TYR A 91 -12.50 1.02 -18.05
C TYR A 91 -11.74 -0.32 -18.10
N PHE A 92 -12.44 -1.45 -18.09
CA PHE A 92 -11.78 -2.77 -18.01
C PHE A 92 -11.05 -3.16 -19.31
N ILE A 93 -11.48 -2.68 -20.47
CA ILE A 93 -10.75 -2.86 -21.73
C ILE A 93 -9.44 -2.08 -21.71
N ASN A 94 -9.46 -0.85 -21.16
CA ASN A 94 -8.31 0.05 -21.23
C ASN A 94 -7.37 -0.04 -20.03
N VAL A 95 -7.78 -0.68 -18.92
CA VAL A 95 -6.99 -0.72 -17.67
C VAL A 95 -5.56 -1.23 -17.88
N ALA A 96 -5.38 -2.25 -18.75
CA ALA A 96 -4.06 -2.78 -19.05
C ALA A 96 -3.20 -1.76 -19.82
N THR A 97 -3.78 -1.10 -20.83
CA THR A 97 -3.11 -0.08 -21.64
C THR A 97 -2.75 1.15 -20.80
N ASP A 98 -3.65 1.57 -19.90
CA ASP A 98 -3.43 2.69 -18.98
C ASP A 98 -2.30 2.38 -17.98
N LEU A 99 -2.24 1.15 -17.46
CA LEU A 99 -1.16 0.74 -16.57
C LEU A 99 0.19 0.72 -17.30
N VAL A 100 0.24 0.20 -18.52
CA VAL A 100 1.46 0.17 -19.35
C VAL A 100 1.93 1.58 -19.67
N THR A 101 1.02 2.48 -20.08
CA THR A 101 1.36 3.88 -20.36
C THR A 101 1.81 4.63 -19.11
N GLN A 102 1.17 4.42 -17.96
CA GLN A 102 1.61 5.00 -16.68
C GLN A 102 3.00 4.51 -16.28
N LEU A 103 3.29 3.22 -16.44
CA LEU A 103 4.62 2.66 -16.17
C LEU A 103 5.68 3.30 -17.07
N ASN A 104 5.38 3.42 -18.37
CA ASN A 104 6.29 4.03 -19.35
C ASN A 104 6.48 5.54 -19.12
N ASN A 105 5.45 6.26 -18.68
CA ASN A 105 5.52 7.68 -18.37
C ASN A 105 6.24 7.95 -17.04
N ASN A 106 6.14 7.03 -16.08
CA ASN A 106 6.89 7.07 -14.81
C ASN A 106 8.34 6.57 -14.97
N ALA A 107 8.68 6.06 -16.16
CA ALA A 107 9.99 5.57 -16.52
C ALA A 107 10.95 6.74 -16.79
N ASN A 108 11.30 7.49 -15.74
CA ASN A 108 12.64 8.10 -15.64
C ASN A 108 13.67 6.97 -15.43
N VAL A 109 13.81 6.09 -16.43
CA VAL A 109 14.63 4.85 -16.40
C VAL A 109 16.12 5.14 -16.24
N ASN A 110 16.55 6.39 -16.37
CA ASN A 110 17.95 6.76 -16.16
C ASN A 110 18.40 6.75 -14.69
N ASN A 111 17.50 6.51 -13.72
CA ASN A 111 17.87 6.45 -12.29
C ASN A 111 17.73 5.07 -11.62
N LEU A 112 17.05 4.09 -12.23
CA LEU A 112 16.91 2.76 -11.62
C LEU A 112 18.22 1.96 -11.63
N SER A 113 19.04 2.11 -12.67
CA SER A 113 20.39 1.51 -12.72
C SER A 113 21.37 2.13 -11.71
N ASN A 114 21.15 3.38 -11.30
CA ASN A 114 21.99 4.09 -10.33
C ASN A 114 21.62 3.75 -8.87
N ILE A 115 20.37 3.38 -8.58
CA ILE A 115 19.93 2.99 -7.22
C ILE A 115 20.58 1.68 -6.77
N TYR A 116 20.80 0.72 -7.68
CA TYR A 116 21.49 -0.53 -7.34
C TYR A 116 23.02 -0.40 -7.32
N ARG A 117 23.59 0.65 -7.92
CA ARG A 117 25.04 0.84 -8.04
C ARG A 117 25.64 1.75 -6.97
N SER A 118 24.83 2.58 -6.28
CA SER A 118 25.32 3.46 -5.19
C SER A 118 25.26 2.87 -3.78
N ASN A 119 24.73 1.65 -3.59
CA ASN A 119 24.62 1.03 -2.25
C ASN A 119 25.86 0.22 -1.83
N ASN A 120 26.92 0.21 -2.64
CA ASN A 120 28.20 -0.43 -2.29
C ASN A 120 29.16 0.49 -1.51
N THR A 121 28.74 1.72 -1.13
CA THR A 121 29.47 2.49 -0.13
C THR A 121 28.94 2.15 1.26
N ILE A 122 29.68 1.27 1.93
CA ILE A 122 29.78 1.05 3.38
C ILE A 122 28.99 2.10 4.18
N MET A 123 27.74 1.77 4.54
CA MET A 123 27.00 2.49 5.58
C MET A 123 27.31 1.85 6.93
N PRO A 124 27.70 2.63 7.95
CA PRO A 124 27.99 2.10 9.28
C PRO A 124 26.68 1.69 9.98
N ASN A 125 26.63 0.43 10.44
CA ASN A 125 25.85 -0.06 11.59
C ASN A 125 24.36 0.30 11.72
N ASN A 126 23.58 0.30 10.63
CA ASN A 126 22.13 0.11 10.73
C ASN A 126 21.77 -1.26 10.16
N SER A 127 21.65 -2.25 11.04
CA SER A 127 21.02 -3.52 10.69
C SER A 127 19.64 -3.24 10.09
N PRO A 128 19.34 -3.73 8.87
CA PRO A 128 18.03 -3.54 8.28
C PRO A 128 16.97 -4.16 9.19
N LEU A 129 15.95 -3.37 9.57
CA LEU A 129 14.87 -3.78 10.46
C LEU A 129 14.13 -5.03 9.95
N ASN A 130 14.23 -5.30 8.65
CA ASN A 130 13.67 -6.46 7.99
C ASN A 130 14.77 -7.14 7.17
N LYS A 131 15.49 -8.07 7.80
CA LYS A 131 16.39 -9.00 7.10
C LYS A 131 15.57 -10.23 6.74
N PHE A 132 15.42 -10.51 5.44
CA PHE A 132 14.98 -11.82 5.00
C PHE A 132 16.18 -12.75 5.13
N GLU A 133 16.13 -13.64 6.12
CA GLU A 133 17.14 -14.67 6.27
C GLU A 133 16.78 -15.88 5.42
N LEU A 134 17.79 -16.51 4.84
CA LEU A 134 17.62 -17.78 4.15
C LEU A 134 17.42 -18.85 5.22
N ILE A 135 16.18 -19.15 5.55
CA ILE A 135 15.87 -20.20 6.52
C ILE A 135 16.02 -21.55 5.81
N THR A 136 16.69 -22.50 6.46
CA THR A 136 16.82 -23.84 5.89
C THR A 136 15.47 -24.56 5.94
N LEU A 137 15.20 -25.39 4.92
CA LEU A 137 13.97 -26.18 4.84
C LEU A 137 13.79 -27.08 6.08
N LYS A 138 14.91 -27.55 6.65
CA LYS A 138 14.96 -28.44 7.81
C LYS A 138 14.45 -27.75 9.08
N ASP A 139 14.87 -26.51 9.30
CA ASP A 139 14.46 -25.75 10.49
C ASP A 139 12.96 -25.41 10.46
N ILE A 140 12.43 -24.97 9.31
CA ILE A 140 11.00 -24.66 9.16
C ILE A 140 10.14 -25.90 9.33
N ILE A 141 10.47 -26.99 8.64
CA ILE A 141 9.63 -28.19 8.66
C ILE A 141 9.59 -28.78 10.06
N ILE A 142 10.73 -28.92 10.73
CA ILE A 142 10.78 -29.50 12.09
C ILE A 142 10.08 -28.57 13.09
N GLU A 143 10.37 -27.27 13.06
CA GLU A 143 9.78 -26.31 13.99
C GLU A 143 8.26 -26.17 13.77
N ALA A 144 7.82 -25.98 12.52
CA ALA A 144 6.40 -25.77 12.21
C ALA A 144 5.57 -27.01 12.54
N THR A 145 6.09 -28.20 12.25
CA THR A 145 5.33 -29.43 12.47
C THR A 145 5.31 -29.85 13.93
N SER A 146 6.36 -29.56 14.71
CA SER A 146 6.33 -29.74 16.17
C SER A 146 5.21 -28.93 16.84
N LYS A 147 4.93 -27.72 16.33
CA LYS A 147 3.91 -26.80 16.86
C LYS A 147 2.48 -27.14 16.44
N LEU A 148 2.26 -28.07 15.50
CA LEU A 148 0.91 -28.48 15.09
C LEU A 148 0.19 -29.16 16.26
N LYS A 149 -1.09 -28.83 16.47
CA LYS A 149 -1.92 -29.50 17.50
C LYS A 149 -2.33 -30.89 17.02
N ASN A 150 -2.20 -31.88 17.89
CA ASN A 150 -2.69 -33.24 17.62
C ASN A 150 -4.22 -33.26 17.74
N GLY A 151 -4.88 -34.13 16.96
CA GLY A 151 -6.34 -34.31 17.03
C GLY A 151 -7.17 -33.18 16.41
N ALA A 152 -6.54 -32.23 15.72
CA ALA A 152 -7.24 -31.29 14.87
C ALA A 152 -7.79 -32.01 13.62
N SER A 153 -8.97 -31.60 13.15
CA SER A 153 -9.53 -32.10 11.90
C SER A 153 -8.62 -31.74 10.72
N PRO A 154 -8.38 -32.68 9.78
CA PRO A 154 -7.57 -32.42 8.61
C PRO A 154 -8.26 -31.45 7.64
N GLY A 155 -7.46 -30.86 6.75
CA GLY A 155 -7.95 -29.97 5.70
C GLY A 155 -8.61 -30.73 4.54
N ILE A 156 -8.79 -30.05 3.41
CA ILE A 156 -9.40 -30.62 2.20
C ILE A 156 -8.57 -31.76 1.58
N ASP A 157 -7.28 -31.82 1.90
CA ASP A 157 -6.34 -32.87 1.52
C ASP A 157 -6.46 -34.14 2.40
N ASN A 158 -7.25 -34.06 3.47
CA ASN A 158 -7.43 -35.11 4.47
C ASN A 158 -6.12 -35.58 5.15
N ILE A 159 -5.09 -34.71 5.17
CA ILE A 159 -3.80 -35.02 5.80
C ILE A 159 -3.83 -34.56 7.27
N SER A 160 -3.73 -35.51 8.21
CA SER A 160 -3.75 -35.18 9.64
C SER A 160 -2.38 -34.74 10.15
N SER A 161 -2.38 -33.89 11.20
CA SER A 161 -1.15 -33.48 11.88
C SER A 161 -0.37 -34.65 12.50
N ASN A 162 -1.08 -35.71 12.91
CA ASN A 162 -0.47 -36.95 13.40
C ASN A 162 0.31 -37.68 12.29
N LEU A 163 -0.21 -37.66 11.06
CA LEU A 163 0.45 -38.26 9.90
C LEU A 163 1.73 -37.49 9.56
N LEU A 164 1.66 -36.15 9.51
CA LEU A 164 2.82 -35.31 9.24
C LEU A 164 3.94 -35.57 10.25
N LYS A 165 3.63 -35.52 11.55
CA LYS A 165 4.62 -35.76 12.62
C LYS A 165 5.26 -37.15 12.56
N LYS A 166 4.53 -38.16 12.07
CA LYS A 166 5.02 -39.54 11.96
C LYS A 166 6.08 -39.71 10.86
N TYR A 167 5.99 -38.95 9.78
CA TYR A 167 6.83 -39.13 8.58
C TYR A 167 7.88 -38.03 8.39
N ILE A 168 8.01 -37.11 9.35
CA ILE A 168 8.98 -36.00 9.30
C ILE A 168 10.37 -36.38 9.78
N GLU A 169 10.52 -37.50 10.50
CA GLU A 169 11.82 -38.01 10.95
C GLU A 169 12.53 -38.93 9.92
N ILE A 170 12.30 -38.76 8.63
CA ILE A 170 12.94 -39.60 7.60
C ILE A 170 13.90 -38.75 6.76
N GLU A 171 15.20 -38.97 7.05
CA GLU A 171 16.47 -38.46 6.46
C GLU A 171 16.99 -37.07 6.88
#